data_AF-A0A950U248-F1
#
_entry.id   AF-A0A950U248-F1
#
_cell.length_a   1.000
_cell.length_b   1.000
_cell.length_c   1.000
_cell.angle_alpha   90.00
_cell.angle_beta   90.00
_cell.angle_gamma   90.00
#
_symmetry.space_group_name_H-M   'P 1'
#
loop_
_entity.id
_entity.type
_entity.pdbx_description
1 polymer ?
#
loop_
_entity_poly.entity_id
_entity_poly.type
_entity_poly.pdbx_seq_one_letter_code
_entity_poly.pdbx_strand_id
1 'polypeptide(L)'
;MMRIGLVGCGFIGTVHSFALRQLSRAGLVDAAVTATYDVDRPRAEAAAAAHERAVVMTDVDALAEAVDVVWVCTWTAAHAAAVRAAVVAGRPVFCEKPLAPTLVECEAVAADLRRVPHQVGLVLRYAPVFRTAGELLRSGRFGAPLAAVLRDDQYFPIQGIYGSTWRGDVSKAGGGTLIEHSIHDVDVL
;
A
#
# COMPACT_ATOMS: atom_id res chain seq x y z
N MET A 1 3.60 -18.06 12.60
CA MET A 1 2.85 -16.80 12.43
C MET A 1 3.79 -15.67 12.07
N MET A 2 3.65 -15.13 10.86
CA MET A 2 4.38 -13.94 10.39
C MET A 2 3.85 -12.67 11.07
N ARG A 3 4.77 -11.87 11.62
CA ARG A 3 4.48 -10.62 12.32
C ARG A 3 4.51 -9.45 11.34
N ILE A 4 3.38 -8.77 11.18
CA ILE A 4 3.25 -7.59 10.32
C ILE A 4 3.31 -6.33 11.18
N GLY A 5 4.12 -5.36 10.77
CA GLY A 5 4.11 -4.00 11.30
C GLY A 5 3.35 -3.07 10.37
N LEU A 6 2.31 -2.41 10.86
CA LEU A 6 1.48 -1.48 10.09
C LEU A 6 1.91 -0.03 10.36
N VAL A 7 2.47 0.63 9.35
CA VAL A 7 2.89 2.04 9.37
C VAL A 7 1.87 2.86 8.59
N GLY A 8 1.10 3.70 9.27
CA GLY A 8 -0.07 4.38 8.71
C GLY A 8 -1.35 3.60 8.98
N CYS A 9 -2.09 4.06 9.97
CA CYS A 9 -3.31 3.45 10.51
C CYS A 9 -4.57 4.21 10.06
N GLY A 10 -4.53 4.79 8.85
CA GLY A 10 -5.70 5.39 8.20
C GLY A 10 -6.61 4.34 7.55
N PHE A 11 -7.59 4.80 6.76
CA PHE A 11 -8.59 3.94 6.13
C PHE A 11 -8.00 2.72 5.38
N ILE A 12 -7.01 2.95 4.50
CA ILE A 12 -6.39 1.87 3.72
C ILE A 12 -5.61 0.89 4.60
N GLY A 13 -4.87 1.37 5.59
CA GLY A 13 -4.20 0.50 6.56
C GLY A 13 -5.19 -0.40 7.31
N THR A 14 -6.34 0.14 7.70
CA THR A 14 -7.43 -0.62 8.33
C THR A 14 -8.07 -1.65 7.40
N VAL A 15 -8.24 -1.33 6.11
CA VAL A 15 -8.75 -2.29 5.11
C VAL A 15 -7.78 -3.46 4.94
N HIS A 16 -6.48 -3.18 4.81
CA HIS A 16 -5.45 -4.21 4.73
C HIS A 16 -5.42 -5.09 5.98
N SER A 17 -5.41 -4.48 7.17
CA SER A 17 -5.37 -5.23 8.43
C SER A 17 -6.62 -6.07 8.66
N PHE A 18 -7.79 -5.57 8.24
CA PHE A 18 -9.03 -6.32 8.23
C PHE A 18 -8.95 -7.53 7.30
N ALA A 19 -8.50 -7.34 6.05
CA ALA A 19 -8.37 -8.41 5.08
C ALA A 19 -7.42 -9.51 5.56
N LEU A 20 -6.26 -9.12 6.11
CA LEU A 20 -5.30 -10.05 6.72
C LEU A 20 -5.95 -10.91 7.80
N ARG A 21 -6.75 -10.29 8.69
CA ARG A 21 -7.46 -11.00 9.75
C ARG A 21 -8.48 -11.99 9.21
N GLN A 22 -9.20 -11.64 8.13
CA GLN A 22 -10.14 -12.57 7.50
C GLN A 22 -9.40 -13.77 6.89
N LEU A 23 -8.31 -13.53 6.16
CA LEU A 23 -7.49 -14.59 5.57
C LEU A 23 -6.89 -15.51 6.65
N SER A 24 -6.41 -14.93 7.76
CA SER A 24 -5.88 -15.67 8.90
C SER A 24 -6.95 -16.53 9.58
N ARG A 25 -8.14 -15.98 9.83
CA ARG A 25 -9.29 -16.72 10.38
C ARG A 25 -9.77 -17.85 9.46
N ALA A 26 -9.65 -17.66 8.14
CA ALA A 26 -9.97 -18.69 7.16
C ALA A 26 -8.87 -19.75 7.01
N GLY A 27 -7.73 -19.64 7.72
CA GLY A 27 -6.60 -20.56 7.62
C GLY A 27 -5.82 -20.46 6.31
N LEU A 28 -6.04 -19.39 5.52
CA LEU A 28 -5.37 -19.19 4.23
C LEU A 28 -3.95 -18.63 4.39
N VAL A 29 -3.68 -17.94 5.51
CA VAL A 29 -2.37 -17.39 5.85
C VAL A 29 -2.13 -17.51 7.35
N ASP A 30 -0.88 -17.73 7.76
CA ASP A 30 -0.47 -17.68 9.17
C ASP A 30 0.28 -16.37 9.44
N ALA A 31 -0.46 -15.25 9.51
CA ALA A 31 0.08 -13.91 9.69
C ALA A 31 -0.88 -13.00 10.51
N ALA A 32 -0.32 -12.02 11.21
CA ALA A 32 -1.09 -11.05 11.99
C ALA A 32 -0.35 -9.71 12.13
N VAL A 33 -1.10 -8.62 12.25
CA VAL A 33 -0.55 -7.33 12.70
C VAL A 33 -0.17 -7.44 14.18
N THR A 34 1.07 -7.12 14.49
CA THR A 34 1.64 -7.19 15.86
C THR A 34 2.30 -5.89 16.32
N ALA A 35 2.50 -4.94 15.41
CA ALA A 35 2.97 -3.61 15.72
C ALA A 35 2.22 -2.59 14.86
N THR A 36 1.86 -1.45 15.44
CA THR A 36 1.22 -0.35 14.72
C THR A 36 1.97 0.96 14.99
N TYR A 37 2.02 1.82 13.98
CA TYR A 37 2.52 3.18 14.11
C TYR A 37 1.69 4.12 13.24
N ASP A 38 1.37 5.29 13.78
CA ASP A 38 0.79 6.42 13.06
C ASP A 38 1.26 7.70 13.75
N VAL A 39 1.42 8.78 12.98
CA VAL A 39 1.73 10.11 13.54
C VAL A 39 0.58 10.63 14.41
N ASP A 40 -0.64 10.19 14.13
CA ASP A 40 -1.84 10.42 14.93
C ASP A 40 -2.03 9.22 15.87
N ARG A 41 -1.45 9.33 17.07
CA ARG A 41 -1.36 8.21 18.04
C ARG A 41 -2.71 7.52 18.33
N PRO A 42 -3.84 8.23 18.50
CA PRO A 42 -5.17 7.60 18.59
C PRO A 42 -5.50 6.62 17.47
N ARG A 43 -5.02 6.83 16.23
CA ARG A 43 -5.23 5.87 15.11
C ARG A 43 -4.41 4.61 15.29
N ALA A 44 -3.16 4.74 15.73
CA ALA A 44 -2.30 3.60 16.02
C ALA A 44 -2.87 2.74 17.16
N GLU A 45 -3.42 3.38 18.19
CA GLU A 45 -4.11 2.72 19.31
C GLU A 45 -5.39 2.00 18.86
N ALA A 46 -6.23 2.65 18.06
CA ALA A 46 -7.43 2.03 17.51
C ALA A 46 -7.11 0.83 16.61
N ALA A 47 -6.08 0.95 15.77
CA ALA A 47 -5.60 -0.16 14.96
C ALA A 47 -5.06 -1.31 15.83
N ALA A 48 -4.24 -1.01 16.85
CA ALA A 48 -3.71 -2.03 17.76
C ALA A 48 -4.84 -2.77 18.49
N ALA A 49 -5.84 -2.04 19.00
CA ALA A 49 -6.99 -2.63 19.70
C ALA A 49 -7.81 -3.62 18.83
N ALA A 50 -7.72 -3.52 17.50
CA ALA A 50 -8.39 -4.45 16.58
C ALA A 50 -7.64 -5.80 16.40
N HIS A 51 -6.47 -5.96 17.03
CA HIS A 51 -5.58 -7.11 16.91
C HIS A 51 -5.05 -7.55 18.29
N GLU A 52 -5.27 -8.82 18.65
CA GLU A 52 -5.01 -9.35 19.99
C GLU A 52 -3.56 -9.18 20.51
N ARG A 53 -2.58 -9.09 19.61
CA ARG A 53 -1.15 -9.04 19.93
C ARG A 53 -0.46 -7.77 19.44
N ALA A 54 -1.22 -6.78 18.97
CA ALA A 54 -0.64 -5.57 18.43
C ALA A 54 -0.27 -4.58 19.52
N VAL A 55 0.95 -4.05 19.43
CA VAL A 55 1.46 -2.99 20.31
C VAL A 55 1.67 -1.72 19.49
N VAL A 56 1.34 -0.58 20.09
CA VAL A 56 1.62 0.73 19.50
C VAL A 56 3.10 1.06 19.69
N MET A 57 3.80 1.28 18.58
CA MET A 57 5.23 1.60 18.57
C MET A 57 5.46 3.11 18.65
N THR A 58 6.65 3.49 19.12
CA THR A 58 7.04 4.91 19.28
C THR A 58 7.42 5.56 17.96
N ASP A 59 8.01 4.78 17.06
CA ASP A 59 8.55 5.20 15.78
C ASP A 59 8.63 4.01 14.82
N VAL A 60 8.96 4.31 13.56
CA VAL A 60 8.99 3.31 12.49
C VAL A 60 10.20 2.39 12.60
N ASP A 61 11.33 2.88 13.13
CA ASP A 61 12.56 2.08 13.27
C ASP A 61 12.35 0.96 14.31
N ALA A 62 11.84 1.29 15.49
CA ALA A 62 11.47 0.33 16.52
C ALA A 62 10.40 -0.66 16.03
N LEU A 63 9.44 -0.19 15.24
CA LEU A 63 8.45 -1.05 14.59
C LEU A 63 9.13 -2.06 13.65
N ALA A 64 10.03 -1.60 12.78
CA ALA A 64 10.71 -2.45 11.80
C ALA A 64 11.62 -3.50 12.46
N GLU A 65 12.26 -3.17 13.59
CA GLU A 65 13.07 -4.12 14.34
C GLU A 65 12.22 -5.25 14.96
N ALA A 66 10.99 -4.94 15.39
CA ALA A 66 10.12 -5.85 16.13
C ALA A 66 9.27 -6.81 15.27
N VAL A 67 9.24 -6.66 13.94
CA VAL A 67 8.35 -7.42 13.04
C VAL A 67 9.10 -8.19 11.96
N ASP A 68 8.39 -9.05 11.23
CA ASP A 68 8.96 -9.83 10.14
C ASP A 68 8.77 -9.14 8.78
N VAL A 69 7.69 -8.36 8.61
CA VAL A 69 7.36 -7.61 7.38
C VAL A 69 6.75 -6.25 7.75
N VAL A 70 7.07 -5.20 6.99
CA VAL A 70 6.52 -3.85 7.18
C VAL A 70 5.52 -3.53 6.07
N TRP A 71 4.33 -3.07 6.47
CA TRP A 71 3.31 -2.52 5.58
C TRP A 71 3.27 -1.00 5.73
N VAL A 72 3.59 -0.29 4.65
CA VAL A 72 3.61 1.18 4.59
C VAL A 72 2.33 1.65 3.90
N CYS A 73 1.42 2.20 4.69
CA CYS A 73 0.09 2.68 4.31
C CYS A 73 -0.13 4.16 4.70
N THR A 74 0.94 4.94 4.79
CA THR A 74 0.89 6.39 5.06
C THR A 74 0.47 7.16 3.80
N TRP A 75 0.38 8.50 3.90
CA TRP A 75 0.32 9.34 2.70
C TRP A 75 1.64 9.25 1.90
N THR A 76 1.56 9.58 0.61
CA THR A 76 2.60 9.35 -0.41
C THR A 76 3.96 9.93 -0.03
N ALA A 77 4.02 11.20 0.39
CA ALA A 77 5.27 11.83 0.80
C ALA A 77 5.95 11.20 2.03
N ALA A 78 5.22 10.41 2.84
CA ALA A 78 5.79 9.73 4.01
C ALA A 78 6.30 8.32 3.71
N HIS A 79 6.05 7.76 2.51
CA HIS A 79 6.48 6.41 2.16
C HIS A 79 7.99 6.24 2.23
N ALA A 80 8.76 7.17 1.66
CA ALA A 80 10.20 7.04 1.53
C ALA A 80 10.92 6.85 2.87
N ALA A 81 10.53 7.60 3.90
CA ALA A 81 11.11 7.48 5.23
C ALA A 81 10.79 6.12 5.87
N ALA A 82 9.54 5.67 5.77
CA ALA A 82 9.10 4.38 6.33
C ALA A 82 9.72 3.17 5.59
N VAL A 83 9.80 3.24 4.26
CA VAL A 83 10.47 2.23 3.44
C VAL A 83 11.94 2.13 3.82
N ARG A 84 12.64 3.26 3.96
CA ARG A 84 14.05 3.29 4.35
C ARG A 84 14.28 2.61 5.71
N ALA A 85 13.46 2.93 6.72
CA ALA A 85 13.54 2.29 8.03
C ALA A 85 13.40 0.76 7.93
N ALA A 86 12.42 0.27 7.17
CA ALA A 86 12.22 -1.17 6.96
C ALA A 86 13.39 -1.83 6.21
N VAL A 87 13.92 -1.18 5.17
CA VAL A 87 15.07 -1.67 4.39
C VAL A 87 16.35 -1.71 5.24
N VAL A 88 16.58 -0.69 6.07
CA VAL A 88 17.72 -0.65 7.01
C VAL A 88 17.63 -1.81 8.01
N ALA A 89 16.44 -2.12 8.51
CA ALA A 89 16.18 -3.28 9.37
C ALA A 89 16.16 -4.62 8.61
N GLY A 90 16.38 -4.63 7.28
CA GLY A 90 16.39 -5.84 6.44
C GLY A 90 15.03 -6.53 6.31
N ARG A 91 13.92 -5.79 6.50
CA ARG A 91 12.56 -6.34 6.46
C ARG A 91 11.98 -6.28 5.05
N PRO A 92 11.25 -7.32 4.60
CA PRO A 92 10.36 -7.23 3.47
C PRO A 92 9.36 -6.08 3.61
N VAL A 93 9.01 -5.44 2.49
CA VAL A 93 8.18 -4.24 2.46
C VAL A 93 7.00 -4.40 1.51
N PHE A 94 5.79 -4.19 2.01
CA PHE A 94 4.65 -3.79 1.19
C PHE A 94 4.49 -2.27 1.32
N CYS A 95 4.51 -1.55 0.21
CA CYS A 95 4.30 -0.10 0.20
C CYS A 95 3.07 0.24 -0.63
N GLU A 96 2.19 1.08 -0.11
CA GLU A 96 1.10 1.63 -0.89
C GLU A 96 1.60 2.46 -2.07
N LYS A 97 0.71 2.63 -3.05
CA LYS A 97 0.93 3.49 -4.21
C LYS A 97 0.39 4.90 -3.92
N PRO A 98 0.86 5.93 -4.64
CA PRO A 98 2.07 5.97 -5.47
C PRO A 98 3.33 5.72 -4.62
N LEU A 99 4.44 5.26 -5.22
CA LEU A 99 5.63 4.90 -4.44
C LEU A 99 6.29 6.13 -3.75
N ALA A 100 6.22 7.29 -4.40
CA ALA A 100 6.66 8.58 -3.89
C ALA A 100 6.01 9.73 -4.71
N PRO A 101 6.09 10.99 -4.26
CA PRO A 101 5.48 12.15 -4.93
C PRO A 101 6.04 12.45 -6.33
N THR A 102 7.32 12.17 -6.57
CA THR A 102 8.02 12.51 -7.83
C THR A 102 8.76 11.30 -8.41
N LEU A 103 9.06 11.33 -9.71
CA LEU A 103 9.83 10.25 -10.36
C LEU A 103 11.21 10.04 -9.71
N VAL A 104 11.93 11.12 -9.42
CA VAL A 104 13.26 11.07 -8.79
C VAL A 104 13.19 10.40 -7.42
N GLU A 105 12.18 10.72 -6.62
CA GLU A 105 11.97 10.07 -5.33
C GLU A 105 11.54 8.61 -5.50
N CYS A 106 10.68 8.31 -6.47
CA CYS A 106 10.30 6.93 -6.79
C CYS A 106 11.52 6.08 -7.15
N GLU A 107 12.45 6.60 -7.97
CA GLU A 107 13.69 5.92 -8.32
C GLU A 107 14.57 5.66 -7.11
N ALA A 108 14.69 6.63 -6.20
CA ALA A 108 15.43 6.46 -4.95
C ALA A 108 14.80 5.39 -4.04
N VAL A 109 13.48 5.43 -3.85
CA VAL A 109 12.75 4.43 -3.06
C VAL A 109 12.84 3.04 -3.70
N ALA A 110 12.73 2.96 -5.03
CA ALA A 110 12.89 1.70 -5.75
C ALA A 110 14.30 1.13 -5.62
N ALA A 111 15.34 1.97 -5.61
CA ALA A 111 16.71 1.54 -5.37
C ALA A 111 16.88 0.93 -3.96
N ASP A 112 16.28 1.55 -2.94
CA ASP A 112 16.26 1.00 -1.58
C ASP A 112 15.51 -0.34 -1.51
N LEU A 113 14.31 -0.41 -2.10
CA LEU A 113 13.47 -1.61 -2.08
C LEU A 113 14.13 -2.82 -2.74
N ARG A 114 14.99 -2.65 -3.74
CA ARG A 114 15.72 -3.76 -4.39
C ARG A 114 16.60 -4.57 -3.43
N ARG A 115 16.88 -4.06 -2.22
CA ARG A 115 17.70 -4.71 -1.20
C ARG A 115 16.92 -5.73 -0.36
N VAL A 116 15.59 -5.73 -0.43
CA VAL A 116 14.70 -6.61 0.34
C VAL A 116 13.56 -7.14 -0.56
N PRO A 117 12.86 -8.23 -0.19
CA PRO A 117 11.63 -8.60 -0.86
C PRO A 117 10.59 -7.47 -0.74
N HIS A 118 9.98 -7.08 -1.85
CA HIS A 118 9.08 -5.92 -1.87
C HIS A 118 7.88 -6.08 -2.79
N GLN A 119 6.82 -5.33 -2.49
CA GLN A 119 5.64 -5.19 -3.33
C GLN A 119 5.06 -3.79 -3.20
N VAL A 120 4.54 -3.25 -4.31
CA VAL A 120 3.77 -2.00 -4.33
C VAL A 120 2.27 -2.31 -4.39
N GLY A 121 1.44 -1.51 -3.72
CA GLY A 121 -0.02 -1.62 -3.61
C GLY A 121 -0.82 -1.42 -4.90
N LEU A 122 -0.29 -1.83 -6.05
CA LEU A 122 -0.98 -1.78 -7.34
C LEU A 122 -1.94 -2.98 -7.46
N VAL A 123 -3.09 -2.87 -6.80
CA VAL A 123 -3.99 -4.01 -6.59
C VAL A 123 -4.72 -4.50 -7.84
N LEU A 124 -4.99 -3.64 -8.84
CA LEU A 124 -5.82 -3.99 -9.98
C LEU A 124 -5.26 -5.13 -10.84
N ARG A 125 -3.93 -5.28 -10.92
CA ARG A 125 -3.31 -6.43 -11.63
C ARG A 125 -3.68 -7.79 -11.06
N TYR A 126 -4.15 -7.84 -9.81
CA TYR A 126 -4.61 -9.05 -9.15
C TYR A 126 -6.13 -9.25 -9.25
N ALA A 127 -6.88 -8.24 -9.71
CA ALA A 127 -8.32 -8.35 -9.84
C ALA A 127 -8.68 -9.39 -10.93
N PRO A 128 -9.63 -10.30 -10.67
CA PRO A 128 -9.99 -11.35 -11.62
C PRO A 128 -10.35 -10.83 -13.02
N VAL A 129 -11.01 -9.67 -13.10
CA VAL A 129 -11.40 -9.05 -14.37
C VAL A 129 -10.18 -8.73 -15.25
N PHE A 130 -9.13 -8.12 -14.71
CA PHE A 130 -7.92 -7.78 -15.46
C PHE A 130 -7.07 -9.01 -15.77
N ARG A 131 -7.03 -9.99 -14.85
CA ARG A 131 -6.36 -11.28 -15.11
C ARG A 131 -6.99 -12.02 -16.28
N THR A 132 -8.31 -12.14 -16.29
CA THR A 132 -9.07 -12.77 -17.38
C THR A 132 -8.91 -12.01 -18.69
N ALA A 133 -8.96 -10.67 -18.66
CA ALA A 133 -8.72 -9.86 -19.85
C ALA A 133 -7.32 -10.11 -20.43
N GLY A 134 -6.30 -10.12 -19.58
CA GLY A 134 -4.93 -10.44 -20.00
C GLY A 134 -4.78 -11.85 -20.59
N GLU A 135 -5.48 -12.85 -20.05
CA GLU A 135 -5.50 -14.21 -20.60
C GLU A 135 -6.17 -14.26 -21.98
N LEU A 136 -7.31 -13.59 -22.16
CA LEU A 136 -8.00 -13.52 -23.44
C LEU A 136 -7.16 -12.81 -24.50
N LEU A 137 -6.50 -11.71 -24.15
CA LEU A 137 -5.60 -10.99 -25.05
C LEU A 137 -4.40 -11.86 -25.45
N ARG A 138 -3.76 -12.53 -24.49
CA ARG A 138 -2.62 -13.43 -24.75
C ARG A 138 -3.00 -14.69 -25.56
N SER A 139 -4.27 -15.12 -25.48
CA SER A 139 -4.72 -16.32 -26.22
C SER A 139 -4.72 -16.14 -27.74
N GLY A 140 -4.72 -14.90 -28.24
CA GLY A 140 -4.84 -14.61 -29.67
C GLY A 140 -6.22 -14.94 -30.27
N ARG A 141 -7.18 -15.44 -29.47
CA ARG A 141 -8.52 -15.86 -29.93
C ARG A 141 -9.29 -14.76 -30.65
N PHE A 142 -9.00 -13.49 -30.33
CA PHE A 142 -9.69 -12.32 -30.87
C PHE A 142 -8.81 -11.47 -31.80
N GLY A 143 -7.65 -12.00 -32.22
CA GLY A 143 -6.66 -11.25 -32.99
C GLY A 143 -5.83 -10.30 -32.12
N ALA A 144 -5.07 -9.42 -32.78
CA ALA A 144 -4.22 -8.45 -32.09
C ALA A 144 -5.05 -7.30 -31.49
N PRO A 145 -4.78 -6.86 -30.24
CA PRO A 145 -5.40 -5.67 -29.69
C PRO A 145 -5.03 -4.44 -30.52
N LEU A 146 -6.04 -3.65 -30.89
CA LEU A 146 -5.84 -2.41 -31.66
C LEU A 146 -5.86 -1.16 -30.77
N ALA A 147 -6.67 -1.17 -29.72
CA ALA A 147 -6.80 -0.05 -28.79
C ALA A 147 -7.24 -0.55 -27.41
N ALA A 148 -6.74 0.11 -26.37
CA ALA A 148 -7.23 0.00 -25.00
C ALA A 148 -7.60 1.39 -24.50
N VAL A 149 -8.76 1.52 -23.85
CA VAL A 149 -9.23 2.78 -23.29
C VAL A 149 -9.65 2.50 -21.85
N LEU A 150 -8.99 3.15 -20.91
CA LEU A 150 -9.38 3.18 -19.51
C LEU A 150 -9.85 4.60 -19.17
N ARG A 151 -10.89 4.66 -18.34
CA ARG A 151 -11.46 5.92 -17.86
C ARG A 151 -11.74 5.75 -16.37
N ASP A 152 -11.04 6.53 -15.56
CA ASP A 152 -11.27 6.64 -14.12
C ASP A 152 -11.76 8.05 -13.78
N ASP A 153 -13.06 8.16 -13.51
CA ASP A 153 -13.71 9.42 -13.14
C ASP A 153 -13.71 9.56 -11.61
N GLN A 154 -12.91 10.49 -11.09
CA GLN A 154 -12.85 10.78 -9.65
C GLN A 154 -13.29 12.20 -9.34
N TYR A 155 -13.99 12.37 -8.23
CA TYR A 155 -14.23 13.69 -7.64
C TYR A 155 -12.93 14.19 -6.98
N PHE A 156 -12.54 15.45 -7.21
CA PHE A 156 -11.29 16.01 -6.65
C PHE A 156 -11.55 17.25 -5.76
N PRO A 157 -10.93 17.35 -4.56
CA PRO A 157 -10.11 16.31 -3.92
C PRO A 157 -10.96 15.07 -3.62
N ILE A 158 -10.34 13.89 -3.64
CA ILE A 158 -11.02 12.62 -3.40
C ILE A 158 -11.59 12.64 -1.98
N GLN A 159 -12.91 12.81 -1.92
CA GLN A 159 -13.71 12.86 -0.69
C GLN A 159 -14.69 11.67 -0.68
N GLY A 160 -15.19 11.29 0.51
CA GLY A 160 -16.05 10.12 0.70
C GLY A 160 -15.52 9.22 1.80
N ILE A 161 -15.49 7.90 1.55
CA ILE A 161 -15.13 6.88 2.57
C ILE A 161 -13.73 7.07 3.18
N TYR A 162 -12.83 7.75 2.48
CA TYR A 162 -11.47 8.01 2.96
C TYR A 162 -11.40 9.01 4.11
N GLY A 163 -12.32 9.98 4.18
CA GLY A 163 -12.36 11.05 5.20
C GLY A 163 -11.12 11.94 5.33
N SER A 164 -10.05 11.66 4.58
CA SER A 164 -8.74 12.30 4.70
C SER A 164 -8.59 13.51 3.78
N THR A 165 -8.01 14.60 4.28
CA THR A 165 -7.82 15.84 3.51
C THR A 165 -6.48 15.95 2.79
N TRP A 166 -5.51 15.06 3.08
CA TRP A 166 -4.15 15.18 2.56
C TRP A 166 -4.03 15.09 1.03
N ARG A 167 -5.02 14.49 0.35
CA ARG A 167 -5.04 14.43 -1.13
C ARG A 167 -5.28 15.78 -1.80
N GLY A 168 -5.79 16.77 -1.06
CA GLY A 168 -5.85 18.15 -1.52
C GLY A 168 -4.54 18.93 -1.30
N ASP A 169 -3.57 18.33 -0.61
CA ASP A 169 -2.28 18.94 -0.29
C ASP A 169 -1.20 18.33 -1.18
N VAL A 170 -0.76 19.10 -2.19
CA VAL A 170 0.27 18.66 -3.14
C VAL A 170 1.59 18.29 -2.47
N SER A 171 1.92 18.89 -1.32
CA SER A 171 3.14 18.55 -0.58
C SER A 171 3.10 17.15 0.03
N LYS A 172 1.90 16.57 0.19
CA LYS A 172 1.69 15.22 0.72
C LYS A 172 1.41 14.20 -0.37
N ALA A 173 0.65 14.59 -1.41
CA ALA A 173 0.23 13.69 -2.48
C ALA A 173 1.16 13.67 -3.70
N GLY A 174 1.95 14.73 -3.93
CA GLY A 174 2.79 14.89 -5.12
C GLY A 174 2.02 15.28 -6.38
N GLY A 175 0.77 14.85 -6.51
CA GLY A 175 -0.09 15.22 -7.63
C GLY A 175 -1.58 14.99 -7.37
N GLY A 176 -2.36 15.15 -8.43
CA GLY A 176 -3.80 14.95 -8.41
C GLY A 176 -4.21 13.52 -8.78
N THR A 177 -5.44 13.37 -9.25
CA THR A 177 -6.07 12.09 -9.62
C THR A 177 -5.21 11.23 -10.54
N LEU A 178 -4.49 11.83 -11.49
CA LEU A 178 -3.65 11.08 -12.44
C LEU A 178 -2.61 10.22 -11.71
N ILE A 179 -1.93 10.78 -10.71
CA ILE A 179 -0.89 10.07 -9.96
C ILE A 179 -1.51 9.21 -8.86
N GLU A 180 -2.46 9.75 -8.11
CA GLU A 180 -3.04 9.08 -6.94
C GLU A 180 -3.98 7.91 -7.28
N HIS A 181 -4.59 7.92 -8.47
CA HIS A 181 -5.64 6.98 -8.87
C HIS A 181 -5.32 6.26 -10.18
N SER A 182 -5.13 7.02 -11.26
CA SER A 182 -4.92 6.45 -12.60
C SER A 182 -3.60 5.70 -12.74
N ILE A 183 -2.70 5.75 -11.75
CA ILE A 183 -1.55 4.84 -11.67
C ILE A 183 -1.96 3.36 -11.71
N HIS A 184 -3.14 3.02 -11.19
CA HIS A 184 -3.67 1.67 -11.32
C HIS A 184 -4.03 1.32 -12.77
N ASP A 185 -4.56 2.29 -13.53
CA ASP A 185 -4.91 2.10 -14.93
C ASP A 185 -3.64 1.93 -15.78
N VAL A 186 -2.62 2.75 -15.51
CA VAL A 186 -1.30 2.65 -16.17
C VAL A 186 -0.65 1.30 -15.86
N ASP A 187 -0.84 0.75 -14.67
CA ASP A 187 -0.25 -0.52 -14.28
C ASP A 187 -0.87 -1.75 -14.99
N VAL A 188 -2.15 -1.68 -15.35
CA VAL A 188 -2.86 -2.79 -16.00
C VAL A 188 -2.87 -2.71 -17.53
N LEU A 189 -2.39 -1.58 -18.08
CA LEU A 189 -2.12 -1.40 -19.51
C LEU A 189 -0.89 -2.20 -19.95
#